data_AF-A0A7D9DEV5-F1
#
_entry.id   AF-A0A7D9DEV5-F1
#
_cell.length_a   1.000
_cell.length_b   1.000
_cell.length_c   1.000
_cell.angle_alpha   90.00
_cell.angle_beta   90.00
_cell.angle_gamma   90.00
#
_symmetry.space_group_name_H-M   'P 1'
#
loop_
_entity.id
_entity.type
_entity.pdbx_description
1 polymer ?
#
loop_
_entity_poly.entity_id
_entity_poly.type
_entity_poly.pdbx_seq_one_letter_code
_entity_poly.pdbx_strand_id
1 'polypeptide(L)'
;MAEIFIQVVFVFYLNLFKYTVLSEDTHAVITSANYESFVDNMQKTYFLDKNETIQVWAKVVPFPWQDNRLIPGISDPFLLELNASCVEDVVSKGVVTRNMTVQISQVPRNANTSSTQDKTGNATFHVGIFEESQDETLRVETEIIVGCPPGRNISVYRSVENCPAFENYTFTIPSGHYRSDFISPFSPATTPKTVQYDFTSLGCPLQGNYYDIFKPKLQLYENGEFLRNVSASYVVFELNGRTDYSFVATMAEVGCLREAQTYQKMIDDIKHLSDVSFAWTPQNYQSCFDNVENGNMYQPYEILNETGLSALTWESEGVYVFKATVIDPEYSFCNLTTVFAVRVSGMQRDHDELIPFLVLGTSIFGLFSVIFIVFVTSNTF
;
A
#
# COMPACT_ATOMS: atom_id res chain seq x y z
N MET A 1 69.85 -16.65 5.93
CA MET A 1 69.42 -15.26 6.26
C MET A 1 68.38 -14.68 5.30
N ALA A 2 68.25 -15.16 4.05
CA ALA A 2 67.23 -14.68 3.11
C ALA A 2 65.81 -15.25 3.36
N GLU A 3 65.66 -16.45 3.92
CA GLU A 3 64.33 -17.07 4.15
C GLU A 3 63.55 -16.48 5.34
N ILE A 4 64.24 -15.95 6.34
CA ILE A 4 63.60 -15.32 7.52
C ILE A 4 63.04 -13.94 7.15
N PHE A 5 63.67 -13.23 6.21
CA PHE A 5 63.19 -11.92 5.76
C PHE A 5 61.88 -12.04 4.95
N ILE A 6 61.70 -13.14 4.20
CA ILE A 6 60.48 -13.37 3.40
C ILE A 6 59.31 -13.73 4.32
N GLN A 7 59.50 -14.51 5.39
CA GLN A 7 58.43 -14.82 6.34
C GLN A 7 57.97 -13.60 7.15
N VAL A 8 58.88 -12.71 7.55
CA VAL A 8 58.50 -11.50 8.30
C VAL A 8 57.75 -10.50 7.42
N VAL A 9 58.12 -10.36 6.14
CA VAL A 9 57.41 -9.49 5.18
C VAL A 9 56.05 -10.07 4.79
N PHE A 10 55.92 -11.40 4.65
CA PHE A 10 54.63 -12.04 4.35
C PHE A 10 53.64 -11.99 5.52
N VAL A 11 54.12 -12.09 6.76
CA VAL A 11 53.28 -11.94 7.97
C VAL A 11 52.87 -10.48 8.21
N PHE A 12 53.70 -9.50 7.82
CA PHE A 12 53.29 -8.09 7.83
C PHE A 12 52.25 -7.77 6.76
N TYR A 13 52.40 -8.30 5.53
CA TYR A 13 51.41 -8.11 4.47
C TYR A 13 50.08 -8.83 4.75
N LEU A 14 50.09 -9.99 5.42
CA LEU A 14 48.87 -10.71 5.81
C LEU A 14 48.14 -10.07 7.00
N ASN A 15 48.83 -9.32 7.88
CA ASN A 15 48.18 -8.59 8.96
C ASN A 15 47.59 -7.23 8.53
N LEU A 16 48.08 -6.65 7.43
CA LEU A 16 47.45 -5.48 6.79
C LEU A 16 46.14 -5.84 6.06
N PHE A 17 45.99 -7.08 5.59
CA PHE A 17 44.79 -7.55 4.90
C PHE A 17 43.70 -8.16 5.80
N LYS A 18 43.91 -8.17 7.13
CA LYS A 18 42.91 -8.69 8.08
C LYS A 18 41.88 -7.68 8.57
N TYR A 19 42.00 -6.41 8.16
CA TYR A 19 40.99 -5.40 8.43
C TYR A 19 40.17 -5.11 7.19
N THR A 20 38.90 -5.49 7.31
CA THR A 20 37.74 -4.94 6.60
C THR A 20 37.65 -5.25 5.09
N VAL A 21 36.96 -6.36 4.81
CA VAL A 21 35.98 -6.38 3.73
C VAL A 21 34.91 -5.35 4.12
N LEU A 22 35.05 -4.14 3.59
CA LEU A 22 34.00 -3.13 3.64
C LEU A 22 32.90 -3.57 2.67
N SER A 23 31.69 -3.74 3.20
CA SER A 23 30.47 -3.87 2.44
C SER A 23 30.29 -2.65 1.53
N GLU A 24 29.61 -2.81 0.40
CA GLU A 24 29.42 -1.79 -0.65
C GLU A 24 28.72 -0.49 -0.16
N ASP A 25 28.18 -0.47 1.07
CA ASP A 25 27.42 0.64 1.65
C ASP A 25 28.09 1.37 2.84
N THR A 26 29.36 1.10 3.13
CA THR A 26 30.07 1.84 4.20
C THR A 26 30.64 3.16 3.69
N HIS A 27 30.23 4.28 4.28
CA HIS A 27 30.79 5.59 4.01
C HIS A 27 31.58 6.13 5.21
N ALA A 28 32.58 6.95 4.87
CA ALA A 28 33.53 7.66 5.74
C ALA A 28 34.46 6.78 6.60
N VAL A 29 35.76 6.81 6.31
CA VAL A 29 36.81 6.53 7.30
C VAL A 29 37.35 7.90 7.70
N ILE A 30 36.90 8.41 8.84
CA ILE A 30 37.45 9.65 9.38
C ILE A 30 38.52 9.29 10.39
N THR A 31 39.72 9.81 10.20
CA THR A 31 40.85 9.63 11.11
C THR A 31 41.14 10.95 11.80
N SER A 32 41.52 10.88 13.08
CA SER A 32 41.92 12.05 13.86
C SER A 32 43.17 11.73 14.67
N ALA A 33 43.68 12.70 15.43
CA ALA A 33 44.81 12.48 16.33
C ALA A 33 44.54 11.41 17.40
N ASN A 34 43.27 11.16 17.74
CA ASN A 34 42.85 10.26 18.83
C ASN A 34 42.26 8.92 18.32
N TYR A 35 41.86 8.85 17.05
CA TYR A 35 41.14 7.71 16.50
C TYR A 35 41.77 7.17 15.22
N GLU A 36 41.93 5.84 15.17
CA GLU A 36 42.39 5.12 13.98
C GLU A 36 41.32 5.14 12.88
N SER A 37 40.05 5.00 13.26
CA SER A 37 38.93 5.10 12.33
C SER A 37 37.61 5.40 13.03
N PHE A 38 36.77 6.17 12.35
CA PHE A 38 35.34 6.32 12.61
C PHE A 38 34.59 5.99 11.33
N VAL A 39 33.70 5.00 11.38
CA VAL A 39 32.99 4.42 10.22
C VAL A 39 31.51 4.31 10.52
N ASP A 40 30.67 4.59 9.53
CA ASP A 40 29.21 4.52 9.63
C ASP A 40 28.55 4.00 8.35
N ASN A 41 27.23 3.80 8.40
CA ASN A 41 26.40 3.49 7.24
C ASN A 41 25.34 4.56 6.95
N MET A 42 25.54 5.78 7.45
CA MET A 42 24.57 6.86 7.31
C MET A 42 24.61 7.41 5.89
N GLN A 43 23.43 7.51 5.30
CA GLN A 43 23.23 8.25 4.07
C GLN A 43 23.11 9.74 4.37
N LYS A 44 23.26 10.58 3.34
CA LYS A 44 23.13 12.03 3.50
C LYS A 44 21.73 12.46 3.96
N THR A 45 20.70 11.76 3.46
CA THR A 45 19.31 12.09 3.72
C THR A 45 18.48 10.81 3.81
N TYR A 46 17.58 10.75 4.77
CA TYR A 46 16.55 9.72 4.90
C TYR A 46 15.15 10.33 4.85
N PHE A 47 14.21 9.59 4.31
CA PHE A 47 12.78 9.89 4.40
C PHE A 47 12.13 8.93 5.39
N LEU A 48 11.25 9.44 6.23
CA LEU A 48 10.57 8.67 7.27
C LEU A 48 9.06 8.84 7.12
N ASP A 49 8.39 7.78 6.67
CA ASP A 49 6.93 7.70 6.64
C ASP A 49 6.36 7.21 7.98
N LYS A 50 5.03 7.19 8.09
CA LYS A 50 4.35 6.70 9.29
C LYS A 50 4.68 5.24 9.58
N ASN A 51 4.91 4.94 10.86
CA ASN A 51 5.23 3.59 11.35
C ASN A 51 6.48 2.95 10.71
N GLU A 52 7.34 3.74 10.06
CA GLU A 52 8.64 3.29 9.59
C GLU A 52 9.72 3.58 10.63
N THR A 53 10.84 2.87 10.52
CA THR A 53 12.01 3.04 11.39
C THR A 53 13.27 3.02 10.55
N ILE A 54 14.13 4.02 10.75
CA ILE A 54 15.47 4.05 10.17
C ILE A 54 16.43 3.36 11.13
N GLN A 55 17.29 2.48 10.63
CA GLN A 55 18.33 1.83 11.42
C GLN A 55 19.71 2.18 10.86
N VAL A 56 20.52 2.82 11.70
CA VAL A 56 21.90 3.22 11.37
C VAL A 56 22.87 2.70 12.43
N TRP A 57 24.14 2.61 12.07
CA TRP A 57 25.21 2.25 12.98
C TRP A 57 26.44 3.11 12.76
N ALA A 58 27.23 3.25 13.81
CA ALA A 58 28.51 3.92 13.80
C ALA A 58 29.51 3.17 14.69
N LYS A 59 30.73 2.99 14.20
CA LYS A 59 31.80 2.27 14.87
C LYS A 59 33.04 3.13 14.98
N VAL A 60 33.63 3.17 16.17
CA VAL A 60 34.89 3.87 16.44
C VAL A 60 35.98 2.90 16.89
N VAL A 61 37.16 3.06 16.30
CA VAL A 61 38.40 2.39 16.68
C VAL A 61 39.37 3.44 17.22
N PRO A 62 39.58 3.50 18.55
CA PRO A 62 40.51 4.44 19.15
C PRO A 62 41.96 3.97 19.09
N PHE A 63 42.91 4.90 19.21
CA PHE A 63 44.26 4.54 19.63
C PHE A 63 44.25 3.99 21.07
N PRO A 64 45.31 3.25 21.49
CA PRO A 64 45.35 2.68 22.83
C PRO A 64 45.13 3.72 23.94
N TRP A 65 44.26 3.39 24.89
CA TRP A 65 43.93 4.15 26.09
C TRP A 65 43.16 5.47 25.86
N GLN A 66 42.59 5.68 24.68
CA GLN A 66 41.73 6.83 24.41
C GLN A 66 40.26 6.56 24.81
N ASP A 67 39.53 7.61 25.22
CA ASP A 67 38.06 7.54 25.32
C ASP A 67 37.47 7.42 23.92
N ASN A 68 36.35 6.74 23.78
CA ASN A 68 35.70 6.49 22.50
C ASN A 68 34.18 6.36 22.65
N ARG A 69 33.61 7.03 23.66
CA ARG A 69 32.15 7.05 23.85
C ARG A 69 31.49 7.70 22.64
N LEU A 70 30.46 7.04 22.12
CA LEU A 70 29.62 7.56 21.05
C LEU A 70 28.39 8.23 21.67
N ILE A 71 28.01 9.38 21.15
CA ILE A 71 26.86 10.17 21.61
C ILE A 71 25.93 10.41 20.42
N PRO A 72 24.74 9.78 20.40
CA PRO A 72 23.72 10.09 19.41
C PRO A 72 22.95 11.35 19.82
N GLY A 73 22.54 12.15 18.85
CA GLY A 73 21.74 13.35 19.07
C GLY A 73 20.79 13.65 17.91
N ILE A 74 19.69 14.34 18.23
CA ILE A 74 18.70 14.84 17.27
C ILE A 74 18.46 16.32 17.49
N SER A 75 18.14 17.03 16.41
CA SER A 75 17.82 18.46 16.46
C SER A 75 16.40 18.74 16.99
N ASP A 76 15.45 17.83 16.79
CA ASP A 76 14.04 18.01 17.21
C ASP A 76 13.50 16.76 17.95
N PRO A 77 13.50 16.77 19.30
CA PRO A 77 12.98 15.68 20.12
C PRO A 77 11.44 15.64 20.18
N PHE A 78 10.74 16.61 19.58
CA PHE A 78 9.28 16.57 19.46
C PHE A 78 8.80 15.92 18.17
N LEU A 79 9.73 15.65 17.24
CA LEU A 79 9.51 15.01 15.96
C LEU A 79 10.06 13.58 15.91
N LEU A 80 11.27 13.37 16.44
CA LEU A 80 11.97 12.08 16.39
C LEU A 80 12.19 11.48 17.78
N GLU A 81 12.13 10.15 17.84
CA GLU A 81 12.52 9.33 18.98
C GLU A 81 13.70 8.43 18.60
N LEU A 82 14.61 8.22 19.54
CA LEU A 82 15.82 7.41 19.37
C LEU A 82 15.83 6.23 20.34
N ASN A 83 16.20 5.06 19.82
CA ASN A 83 16.58 3.92 20.64
C ASN A 83 17.98 3.45 20.24
N ALA A 84 18.95 3.63 21.13
CA ALA A 84 20.35 3.34 20.87
C ALA A 84 20.83 2.14 21.69
N SER A 85 21.61 1.28 21.05
CA SER A 85 22.33 0.17 21.68
C SER A 85 23.81 0.27 21.32
N CYS A 86 24.70 -0.08 22.26
CA CYS A 86 26.14 0.01 22.06
C CYS A 86 26.81 -1.27 22.55
N VAL A 87 27.70 -1.81 21.74
CA VAL A 87 28.47 -3.02 22.04
C VAL A 87 29.96 -2.64 22.10
N GLU A 88 30.65 -3.16 23.11
CA GLU A 88 32.08 -2.95 23.32
C GLU A 88 32.86 -4.23 23.03
N ASP A 89 33.94 -4.12 22.25
CA ASP A 89 34.82 -5.24 21.91
C ASP A 89 36.28 -4.89 22.19
N VAL A 90 36.96 -5.72 22.98
CA VAL A 90 38.40 -5.59 23.25
C VAL A 90 39.20 -6.21 22.11
N VAL A 91 39.81 -5.36 21.29
CA VAL A 91 40.58 -5.80 20.10
C VAL A 91 42.03 -6.11 20.45
N SER A 92 42.64 -5.28 21.30
CA SER A 92 44.00 -5.49 21.79
C SER A 92 44.21 -4.79 23.13
N LYS A 93 45.40 -4.93 23.72
CA LYS A 93 45.69 -4.32 25.03
C LYS A 93 45.60 -2.78 24.94
N GLY A 94 44.63 -2.21 25.64
CA GLY A 94 44.37 -0.78 25.64
C GLY A 94 43.46 -0.30 24.50
N VAL A 95 43.05 -1.17 23.57
CA VAL A 95 42.14 -0.80 22.47
C VAL A 95 40.80 -1.49 22.67
N VAL A 96 39.80 -0.70 23.03
CA VAL A 96 38.39 -1.11 23.12
C VAL A 96 37.65 -0.42 21.99
N THR A 97 37.00 -1.18 21.11
CA THR A 97 36.17 -0.61 20.04
C THR A 97 34.72 -0.55 20.49
N ARG A 98 33.98 0.45 19.99
CA ARG A 98 32.55 0.60 20.27
C ARG A 98 31.77 0.63 18.97
N ASN A 99 30.70 -0.16 18.91
CA ASN A 99 29.75 -0.18 17.82
C ASN A 99 28.37 0.20 18.34
N MET A 100 27.86 1.35 17.90
CA MET A 100 26.54 1.84 18.26
C MET A 100 25.57 1.59 17.12
N THR A 101 24.42 0.99 17.42
CA THR A 101 23.27 0.90 16.51
C THR A 101 22.13 1.75 17.06
N VAL A 102 21.57 2.60 16.22
CA VAL A 102 20.48 3.51 16.57
C VAL A 102 19.28 3.24 15.67
N GLN A 103 18.12 3.06 16.29
CA GLN A 103 16.82 3.06 15.63
C GLN A 103 16.19 4.43 15.82
N ILE A 104 15.74 5.02 14.71
CA ILE A 104 15.14 6.34 14.64
C ILE A 104 13.72 6.18 14.12
N SER A 105 12.76 6.74 14.84
CA SER A 105 11.34 6.68 14.49
C SER A 105 10.65 7.99 14.81
N GLN A 106 9.46 8.19 14.27
CA GLN A 106 8.65 9.36 14.62
C GLN A 106 8.12 9.20 16.04
N VAL A 107 8.10 10.29 16.82
CA VAL A 107 7.45 10.28 18.14
C VAL A 107 5.98 9.88 17.98
N PRO A 108 5.49 8.85 18.70
CA PRO A 108 4.11 8.41 18.60
C PRO A 108 3.13 9.54 18.93
N ARG A 109 1.98 9.54 18.26
CA ARG A 109 0.93 10.52 18.57
C ARG A 109 0.38 10.26 19.98
N ASN A 110 0.42 11.29 20.84
CA ASN A 110 -0.29 11.23 22.12
C ASN A 110 -1.79 11.33 21.88
N ALA A 111 -2.54 10.27 22.21
CA ALA A 111 -4.00 10.22 22.07
C ALA A 111 -4.75 11.34 22.85
N ASN A 112 -4.07 12.01 23.79
CA ASN A 112 -4.67 13.02 24.69
C ASN A 112 -4.50 14.48 24.22
N THR A 113 -3.77 14.75 23.13
CA THR A 113 -3.57 16.12 22.63
C THR A 113 -4.47 16.39 21.43
N SER A 114 -5.32 17.42 21.55
CA SER A 114 -6.30 17.87 20.56
C SER A 114 -5.73 18.45 19.27
N SER A 115 -4.40 18.39 19.05
CA SER A 115 -3.78 18.78 17.79
C SER A 115 -3.89 17.62 16.79
N THR A 116 -4.92 17.68 15.95
CA THR A 116 -5.20 16.74 14.86
C THR A 116 -4.22 16.83 13.68
N GLN A 117 -3.12 17.58 13.81
CA GLN A 117 -2.15 17.73 12.74
C GLN A 117 -0.98 16.76 12.93
N ASP A 118 -0.80 15.94 11.91
CA ASP A 118 0.42 15.17 11.67
C ASP A 118 1.66 16.07 11.73
N LYS A 119 2.60 15.73 12.60
CA LYS A 119 3.88 16.45 12.68
C LYS A 119 4.80 15.99 11.56
N THR A 120 4.94 16.83 10.54
CA THR A 120 5.94 16.68 9.48
C THR A 120 7.05 17.71 9.67
N GLY A 121 8.24 17.42 9.20
CA GLY A 121 9.35 18.37 9.26
C GLY A 121 10.70 17.73 8.98
N ASN A 122 11.73 18.57 8.97
CA ASN A 122 13.11 18.14 8.79
C ASN A 122 13.82 18.20 10.14
N ALA A 123 14.57 17.16 10.46
CA ALA A 123 15.43 17.11 11.63
C ALA A 123 16.79 16.53 11.24
N THR A 124 17.83 16.88 11.98
CA THR A 124 19.17 16.33 11.80
C THR A 124 19.42 15.30 12.89
N PHE A 125 19.89 14.12 12.48
CA PHE A 125 20.46 13.13 13.38
C PHE A 125 21.99 13.16 13.26
N HIS A 126 22.69 13.00 14.38
CA HIS A 126 24.14 12.89 14.38
C HIS A 126 24.64 11.88 15.40
N VAL A 127 25.81 11.32 15.13
CA VAL A 127 26.62 10.60 16.11
C VAL A 127 27.98 11.26 16.20
N GLY A 128 28.27 11.78 17.40
CA GLY A 128 29.58 12.35 17.73
C GLY A 128 30.40 11.41 18.60
N ILE A 129 31.71 11.51 18.49
CA ILE A 129 32.61 10.93 19.49
C ILE A 129 32.79 11.95 20.62
N PHE A 130 32.64 11.50 21.87
CA PHE A 130 32.89 12.34 23.03
C PHE A 130 34.37 12.73 23.09
N GLU A 131 34.65 14.04 23.08
CA GLU A 131 35.96 14.60 23.36
C GLU A 131 35.85 15.60 24.51
N GLU A 132 36.82 15.57 25.42
CA GLU A 132 36.86 16.45 26.60
C GLU A 132 37.35 17.86 26.23
N SER A 133 38.08 18.01 25.11
CA SER A 133 38.50 19.29 24.55
C SER A 133 37.39 19.91 23.68
N GLN A 134 37.13 21.22 23.87
CA GLN A 134 36.12 22.01 23.15
C GLN A 134 36.40 22.23 21.64
N ASP A 135 37.46 21.63 21.09
CA ASP A 135 37.84 21.80 19.69
C ASP A 135 37.13 20.74 18.86
N GLU A 136 36.16 21.18 18.05
CA GLU A 136 35.47 20.45 16.98
C GLU A 136 35.30 18.92 17.18
N THR A 137 34.25 18.51 17.91
CA THR A 137 33.93 17.09 18.07
C THR A 137 33.67 16.43 16.73
N LEU A 138 34.46 15.39 16.41
CA LEU A 138 34.25 14.59 15.21
C LEU A 138 32.85 13.96 15.23
N ARG A 139 32.04 14.28 14.23
CA ARG A 139 30.65 13.84 14.12
C ARG A 139 30.27 13.53 12.67
N VAL A 140 29.38 12.56 12.53
CA VAL A 140 28.68 12.25 11.29
C VAL A 140 27.22 12.65 11.46
N GLU A 141 26.66 13.27 10.44
CA GLU A 141 25.31 13.83 10.47
C GLU A 141 24.52 13.40 9.23
N THR A 142 23.21 13.25 9.41
CA THR A 142 22.25 12.96 8.34
C THR A 142 20.99 13.79 8.51
N GLU A 143 20.38 14.20 7.40
CA GLU A 143 19.08 14.85 7.39
C GLU A 143 17.97 13.80 7.37
N ILE A 144 16.97 13.96 8.23
CA ILE A 144 15.79 13.10 8.29
C ILE A 144 14.57 13.96 7.98
N ILE A 145 13.87 13.60 6.91
CA ILE A 145 12.66 14.27 6.45
C ILE A 145 11.47 13.40 6.83
N VAL A 146 10.70 13.85 7.82
CA VAL A 146 9.45 13.19 8.25
C VAL A 146 8.31 13.70 7.41
N GLY A 147 7.74 12.82 6.59
CA GLY A 147 6.70 13.17 5.63
C GLY A 147 6.57 12.12 4.53
N CYS A 148 5.89 12.48 3.44
CA CYS A 148 5.71 11.59 2.30
C CYS A 148 7.04 11.40 1.54
N PRO A 149 7.57 10.17 1.46
CA PRO A 149 8.81 9.93 0.73
C PRO A 149 8.63 10.14 -0.78
N PRO A 150 9.66 10.65 -1.49
CA PRO A 150 9.56 10.90 -2.92
C PRO A 150 9.45 9.59 -3.69
N GLY A 151 8.58 9.56 -4.71
CA GLY A 151 8.38 8.36 -5.52
C GLY A 151 7.53 7.27 -4.85
N ARG A 152 7.02 7.51 -3.63
CA ARG A 152 6.07 6.64 -2.93
C ARG A 152 4.72 6.68 -3.64
N ASN A 153 4.25 5.53 -4.13
CA ASN A 153 2.93 5.42 -4.76
C ASN A 153 2.32 4.04 -4.55
N ILE A 154 1.07 3.88 -4.98
CA ILE A 154 0.39 2.58 -4.97
C ILE A 154 -0.04 2.18 -6.37
N SER A 155 -0.08 0.87 -6.60
CA SER A 155 -0.64 0.27 -7.80
C SER A 155 -1.47 -0.96 -7.43
N VAL A 156 -2.36 -1.37 -8.33
CA VAL A 156 -3.07 -2.64 -8.16
C VAL A 156 -2.18 -3.78 -8.67
N TYR A 157 -2.17 -4.89 -7.95
CA TYR A 157 -1.52 -6.12 -8.38
C TYR A 157 -2.16 -6.64 -9.67
N ARG A 158 -1.33 -6.97 -10.67
CA ARG A 158 -1.77 -7.50 -11.96
C ARG A 158 -1.08 -8.83 -12.23
N SER A 159 -1.86 -9.82 -12.64
CA SER A 159 -1.34 -11.09 -13.15
C SER A 159 -1.04 -11.05 -14.65
N VAL A 160 -1.59 -10.07 -15.37
CA VAL A 160 -1.44 -9.92 -16.83
C VAL A 160 -0.90 -8.52 -17.10
N GLU A 161 0.28 -8.47 -17.71
CA GLU A 161 0.97 -7.22 -18.04
C GLU A 161 0.81 -6.83 -19.51
N ASN A 162 0.50 -7.79 -20.38
CA ASN A 162 0.41 -7.56 -21.82
C ASN A 162 -0.98 -7.93 -22.37
N CYS A 163 -1.64 -6.97 -23.01
CA CYS A 163 -2.98 -7.12 -23.58
C CYS A 163 -3.21 -6.07 -24.69
N PRO A 164 -2.57 -6.23 -25.86
CA PRO A 164 -2.57 -5.21 -26.93
C PRO A 164 -3.97 -4.92 -27.47
N ALA A 165 -4.93 -5.83 -27.27
CA ALA A 165 -6.34 -5.62 -27.59
C ALA A 165 -6.97 -4.40 -26.89
N PHE A 166 -6.35 -3.89 -25.82
CA PHE A 166 -6.84 -2.74 -25.06
C PHE A 166 -6.23 -1.39 -25.48
N GLU A 167 -5.21 -1.37 -26.35
CA GLU A 167 -4.52 -0.13 -26.75
C GLU A 167 -5.45 0.89 -27.46
N ASN A 168 -6.43 0.40 -28.22
CA ASN A 168 -7.43 1.23 -28.92
C ASN A 168 -8.84 0.70 -28.66
N TYR A 169 -9.13 0.37 -27.40
CA TYR A 169 -10.39 -0.24 -27.02
C TYR A 169 -11.45 0.77 -26.64
N THR A 170 -12.67 0.53 -27.09
CA THR A 170 -13.87 1.24 -26.64
C THR A 170 -14.81 0.26 -25.98
N PHE A 171 -15.51 0.72 -24.95
CA PHE A 171 -16.62 -0.02 -24.37
C PHE A 171 -17.84 0.86 -24.26
N THR A 172 -19.00 0.22 -24.31
CA THR A 172 -20.29 0.89 -24.17
C THR A 172 -20.92 0.46 -22.85
N ILE A 173 -21.27 1.45 -22.04
CA ILE A 173 -22.07 1.27 -20.83
C ILE A 173 -23.54 1.37 -21.23
N PRO A 174 -24.37 0.35 -20.96
CA PRO A 174 -25.79 0.39 -21.30
C PRO A 174 -26.53 1.51 -20.57
N SER A 175 -27.62 2.00 -21.17
CA SER A 175 -28.56 2.93 -20.51
C SER A 175 -29.10 2.31 -19.22
N GLY A 176 -29.23 3.11 -18.16
CA GLY A 176 -29.73 2.66 -16.86
C GLY A 176 -28.64 2.14 -15.90
N HIS A 177 -27.45 1.81 -16.41
CA HIS A 177 -26.35 1.25 -15.62
C HIS A 177 -25.34 2.30 -15.11
N TYR A 178 -25.59 3.58 -15.41
CA TYR A 178 -24.75 4.67 -14.93
C TYR A 178 -25.58 5.92 -14.64
N ARG A 179 -25.05 6.77 -13.76
CA ARG A 179 -25.61 8.10 -13.46
C ARG A 179 -25.11 9.15 -14.44
N SER A 180 -25.99 10.07 -14.83
CA SER A 180 -25.66 11.17 -15.74
C SER A 180 -24.88 12.30 -15.07
N ASP A 181 -25.03 12.46 -13.75
CA ASP A 181 -24.34 13.42 -12.91
C ASP A 181 -24.01 12.75 -11.55
N PHE A 182 -22.88 13.13 -10.97
CA PHE A 182 -22.42 12.65 -9.68
C PHE A 182 -22.91 13.47 -8.49
N ILE A 183 -23.30 14.74 -8.72
CA ILE A 183 -23.62 15.72 -7.66
C ILE A 183 -25.13 15.75 -7.38
N SER A 184 -25.97 15.62 -8.40
CA SER A 184 -27.42 15.58 -8.21
C SER A 184 -27.92 14.23 -7.68
N PRO A 185 -29.15 14.18 -7.11
CA PRO A 185 -29.78 12.93 -6.72
C PRO A 185 -29.75 11.91 -7.86
N PHE A 186 -29.58 10.64 -7.51
CA PHE A 186 -29.39 9.56 -8.48
C PHE A 186 -30.44 9.63 -9.61
N SER A 187 -29.94 9.86 -10.84
CA SER A 187 -30.73 9.86 -12.05
C SER A 187 -30.07 8.93 -13.07
N PRO A 188 -30.68 7.76 -13.36
CA PRO A 188 -30.11 6.81 -14.29
C PRO A 188 -30.15 7.39 -15.70
N ALA A 189 -29.05 7.23 -16.44
CA ALA A 189 -28.95 7.76 -17.79
C ALA A 189 -29.84 6.98 -18.78
N THR A 190 -30.48 7.70 -19.70
CA THR A 190 -31.45 7.13 -20.65
C THR A 190 -30.84 6.67 -21.97
N THR A 191 -29.58 6.98 -22.22
CA THR A 191 -28.85 6.62 -23.45
C THR A 191 -27.61 5.82 -23.11
N PRO A 192 -27.12 4.94 -24.01
CA PRO A 192 -25.83 4.29 -23.78
C PRO A 192 -24.67 5.30 -23.84
N LYS A 193 -23.60 5.04 -23.08
CA LYS A 193 -22.37 5.86 -23.06
C LYS A 193 -21.21 5.06 -23.62
N THR A 194 -20.59 5.55 -24.69
CA THR A 194 -19.34 4.97 -25.22
C THR A 194 -18.15 5.67 -24.59
N VAL A 195 -17.23 4.88 -24.03
CA VAL A 195 -16.02 5.36 -23.35
C VAL A 195 -14.79 4.84 -24.09
N GLN A 196 -13.83 5.72 -24.33
CA GLN A 196 -12.50 5.35 -24.81
C GLN A 196 -11.66 4.86 -23.64
N TYR A 197 -11.09 3.66 -23.77
CA TYR A 197 -10.24 3.08 -22.74
C TYR A 197 -8.85 3.73 -22.76
N ASP A 198 -8.45 4.36 -21.67
CA ASP A 198 -7.12 4.95 -21.55
C ASP A 198 -6.08 3.89 -21.16
N PHE A 199 -5.56 3.18 -22.16
CA PHE A 199 -4.56 2.14 -21.95
C PHE A 199 -3.27 2.66 -21.32
N THR A 200 -2.90 3.92 -21.59
CA THR A 200 -1.64 4.52 -21.12
C THR A 200 -1.64 4.65 -19.60
N SER A 201 -2.77 5.05 -19.01
CA SER A 201 -2.91 5.19 -17.56
C SER A 201 -3.39 3.91 -16.88
N LEU A 202 -4.29 3.14 -17.51
CA LEU A 202 -4.96 2.01 -16.88
C LEU A 202 -4.24 0.68 -17.07
N GLY A 203 -3.38 0.54 -18.08
CA GLY A 203 -2.77 -0.75 -18.45
C GLY A 203 -3.80 -1.86 -18.70
N CYS A 204 -3.43 -3.11 -18.44
CA CYS A 204 -4.31 -4.26 -18.67
C CYS A 204 -5.40 -4.44 -17.63
N PRO A 205 -6.69 -4.49 -18.00
CA PRO A 205 -7.76 -4.61 -17.02
C PRO A 205 -7.65 -5.93 -16.25
N LEU A 206 -7.93 -5.85 -14.95
CA LEU A 206 -8.08 -7.02 -14.08
C LEU A 206 -9.27 -7.85 -14.57
N GLN A 207 -9.18 -9.16 -14.45
CA GLN A 207 -10.29 -10.03 -14.84
C GLN A 207 -11.20 -10.25 -13.63
N GLY A 208 -12.48 -9.95 -13.81
CA GLY A 208 -13.54 -10.27 -12.87
C GLY A 208 -14.51 -11.27 -13.50
N ASN A 209 -15.07 -12.16 -12.67
CA ASN A 209 -16.20 -12.98 -13.06
C ASN A 209 -17.48 -12.41 -12.46
N TYR A 210 -18.57 -12.42 -13.21
CA TYR A 210 -19.90 -11.98 -12.75
C TYR A 210 -20.33 -12.65 -11.43
N TYR A 211 -20.06 -13.95 -11.28
CA TYR A 211 -20.45 -14.72 -10.09
C TYR A 211 -19.45 -14.67 -8.94
N ASP A 212 -18.28 -14.07 -9.16
CA ASP A 212 -17.22 -14.02 -8.15
C ASP A 212 -17.24 -12.71 -7.38
N ILE A 213 -16.87 -12.81 -6.11
CA ILE A 213 -16.54 -11.66 -5.28
C ILE A 213 -15.16 -11.14 -5.69
N PHE A 214 -15.06 -9.83 -5.90
CA PHE A 214 -13.84 -9.20 -6.36
C PHE A 214 -13.27 -8.25 -5.31
N LYS A 215 -12.01 -8.49 -4.91
CA LYS A 215 -11.27 -7.61 -4.02
C LYS A 215 -9.93 -7.23 -4.67
N PRO A 216 -9.69 -5.95 -4.99
CA PRO A 216 -8.41 -5.54 -5.56
C PRO A 216 -7.31 -5.66 -4.52
N LYS A 217 -6.15 -6.18 -4.93
CA LYS A 217 -4.94 -6.22 -4.10
C LYS A 217 -4.10 -5.00 -4.43
N LEU A 218 -3.91 -4.10 -3.47
CA LEU A 218 -3.09 -2.91 -3.64
C LEU A 218 -1.67 -3.16 -3.14
N GLN A 219 -0.69 -2.61 -3.84
CA GLN A 219 0.74 -2.76 -3.59
C GLN A 219 1.38 -1.39 -3.49
N LEU A 220 2.24 -1.22 -2.48
CA LEU A 220 3.02 -0.02 -2.24
C LEU A 220 4.36 -0.14 -2.96
N TYR A 221 4.72 0.90 -3.69
CA TYR A 221 6.00 1.01 -4.37
C TYR A 221 6.73 2.27 -3.94
N GLU A 222 8.05 2.23 -4.04
CA GLU A 222 8.92 3.38 -3.91
C GLU A 222 9.96 3.34 -5.02
N ASN A 223 10.07 4.42 -5.78
CA ASN A 223 10.99 4.53 -6.92
C ASN A 223 10.84 3.39 -7.95
N GLY A 224 9.64 2.81 -8.07
CA GLY A 224 9.33 1.70 -8.97
C GLY A 224 9.58 0.31 -8.39
N GLU A 225 10.15 0.20 -7.19
CA GLU A 225 10.38 -1.07 -6.51
C GLU A 225 9.22 -1.42 -5.58
N PHE A 226 8.81 -2.69 -5.61
CA PHE A 226 7.75 -3.20 -4.74
C PHE A 226 8.25 -3.25 -3.30
N LEU A 227 7.52 -2.60 -2.38
CA LEU A 227 7.82 -2.62 -0.95
C LEU A 227 6.99 -3.69 -0.22
N ARG A 228 5.66 -3.58 -0.29
CA ARG A 228 4.72 -4.44 0.44
C ARG A 228 3.30 -4.32 -0.10
N ASN A 229 2.43 -5.26 0.29
CA ASN A 229 0.99 -5.10 0.08
C ASN A 229 0.44 -4.00 1.01
N VAL A 230 -0.59 -3.29 0.53
CA VAL A 230 -1.30 -2.28 1.33
C VAL A 230 -2.34 -2.99 2.21
N SER A 231 -2.05 -3.05 3.50
CA SER A 231 -2.95 -3.62 4.52
C SER A 231 -4.00 -2.63 5.02
N ALA A 232 -3.82 -1.33 4.76
CA ALA A 232 -4.71 -0.26 5.21
C ALA A 232 -6.09 -0.29 4.52
N SER A 233 -7.04 0.37 5.18
CA SER A 233 -8.37 0.62 4.64
C SER A 233 -8.33 1.59 3.46
N TYR A 234 -9.03 1.25 2.40
CA TYR A 234 -9.17 2.03 1.18
C TYR A 234 -10.61 1.99 0.66
N VAL A 235 -10.97 2.97 -0.15
CA VAL A 235 -12.27 3.03 -0.85
C VAL A 235 -12.05 3.04 -2.35
N VAL A 236 -13.07 2.65 -3.09
CA VAL A 236 -13.08 2.67 -4.55
C VAL A 236 -14.21 3.54 -5.07
N PHE A 237 -13.95 4.28 -6.13
CA PHE A 237 -14.92 5.15 -6.80
C PHE A 237 -14.95 4.86 -8.30
N GLU A 238 -16.12 4.57 -8.86
CA GLU A 238 -16.25 4.29 -10.30
C GLU A 238 -16.31 5.60 -11.11
N LEU A 239 -15.32 5.79 -11.98
CA LEU A 239 -15.07 7.06 -12.69
C LEU A 239 -16.04 7.33 -13.85
N ASN A 240 -16.74 6.31 -14.34
CA ASN A 240 -17.71 6.44 -15.42
C ASN A 240 -19.14 6.64 -14.93
N GLY A 241 -19.35 6.56 -13.61
CA GLY A 241 -20.65 6.68 -12.95
C GLY A 241 -21.46 5.40 -12.96
N ARG A 242 -20.84 4.24 -13.22
CA ARG A 242 -21.54 2.95 -13.16
C ARG A 242 -22.11 2.72 -11.77
N THR A 243 -23.30 2.14 -11.70
CA THR A 243 -24.02 1.88 -10.45
C THR A 243 -24.44 0.44 -10.28
N ASP A 244 -24.02 -0.42 -11.21
CA ASP A 244 -24.35 -1.83 -11.28
C ASP A 244 -23.22 -2.71 -10.72
N TYR A 245 -22.72 -2.27 -9.57
CA TYR A 245 -21.85 -3.02 -8.68
C TYR A 245 -22.29 -2.74 -7.24
N SER A 246 -21.99 -3.65 -6.33
CA SER A 246 -22.33 -3.50 -4.92
C SER A 246 -21.23 -4.04 -4.01
N PHE A 247 -21.41 -3.91 -2.70
CA PHE A 247 -20.52 -4.44 -1.68
C PHE A 247 -21.16 -5.62 -0.96
N VAL A 248 -20.39 -6.68 -0.74
CA VAL A 248 -20.92 -7.95 -0.21
C VAL A 248 -21.23 -7.93 1.27
N ALA A 249 -20.59 -7.05 2.05
CA ALA A 249 -20.74 -6.97 3.49
C ALA A 249 -21.50 -5.72 3.89
N THR A 250 -22.33 -5.84 4.93
CA THR A 250 -23.01 -4.73 5.59
C THR A 250 -22.19 -4.15 6.73
N MET A 251 -22.52 -2.93 7.17
CA MET A 251 -21.87 -2.29 8.32
C MET A 251 -22.01 -3.13 9.61
N ALA A 252 -23.15 -3.82 9.77
CA ALA A 252 -23.39 -4.73 10.90
C ALA A 252 -22.45 -5.95 10.88
N GLU A 253 -22.27 -6.58 9.72
CA GLU A 253 -21.43 -7.79 9.57
C GLU A 253 -19.95 -7.52 9.81
N VAL A 254 -19.47 -6.32 9.45
CA VAL A 254 -18.09 -5.91 9.74
C VAL A 254 -17.89 -5.44 11.18
N GLY A 255 -18.97 -5.31 11.97
CA GLY A 255 -18.92 -4.94 13.38
C GLY A 255 -18.83 -3.43 13.65
N CYS A 256 -19.32 -2.58 12.75
CA CYS A 256 -19.40 -1.15 13.01
C CYS A 256 -20.27 -0.86 14.26
N LEU A 257 -19.83 0.11 15.09
CA LEU A 257 -20.57 0.59 16.26
C LEU A 257 -21.49 1.79 15.94
N ARG A 258 -21.27 2.41 14.78
CA ARG A 258 -22.08 3.49 14.19
C ARG A 258 -22.13 3.36 12.68
N GLU A 259 -23.04 4.08 12.04
CA GLU A 259 -23.12 4.09 10.57
C GLU A 259 -21.82 4.65 9.98
N ALA A 260 -21.18 3.86 9.11
CA ALA A 260 -19.96 4.27 8.44
C ALA A 260 -20.25 5.36 7.40
N GLN A 261 -19.22 6.12 7.05
CA GLN A 261 -19.27 6.98 5.88
C GLN A 261 -19.49 6.13 4.62
N THR A 262 -20.21 6.69 3.66
CA THR A 262 -20.42 6.13 2.31
C THR A 262 -19.95 7.19 1.33
N TYR A 263 -19.49 6.78 0.16
CA TYR A 263 -18.98 7.71 -0.85
C TYR A 263 -20.03 8.76 -1.24
N GLN A 264 -21.32 8.39 -1.31
CA GLN A 264 -22.39 9.34 -1.59
C GLN A 264 -22.49 10.44 -0.51
N LYS A 265 -22.50 10.08 0.78
CA LYS A 265 -22.46 11.06 1.87
C LYS A 265 -21.24 11.98 1.78
N MET A 266 -20.07 11.42 1.45
CA MET A 266 -18.85 12.21 1.28
C MET A 266 -18.98 13.22 0.14
N ILE A 267 -19.68 12.88 -0.94
CA ILE A 267 -19.99 13.81 -2.04
C ILE A 267 -20.97 14.89 -1.58
N ASP A 268 -22.06 14.49 -0.90
CA ASP A 268 -23.12 15.40 -0.46
C ASP A 268 -22.62 16.46 0.53
N ASP A 269 -21.65 16.10 1.38
CA ASP A 269 -21.03 17.00 2.35
C ASP A 269 -20.16 18.08 1.70
N ILE A 270 -19.75 17.91 0.43
CA ILE A 270 -18.80 18.81 -0.22
C ILE A 270 -19.47 19.64 -1.31
N LYS A 271 -19.74 20.90 -0.96
CA LYS A 271 -20.50 21.84 -1.80
C LYS A 271 -19.76 22.39 -3.03
N HIS A 272 -18.44 22.14 -3.19
CA HIS A 272 -17.61 22.84 -4.20
C HIS A 272 -16.45 22.02 -4.81
N LEU A 273 -16.47 20.68 -4.80
CA LEU A 273 -15.43 19.93 -5.53
C LEU A 273 -15.72 19.89 -7.04
N SER A 274 -14.71 20.23 -7.83
CA SER A 274 -14.74 20.06 -9.29
C SER A 274 -14.66 18.61 -9.75
N ASP A 275 -14.09 17.74 -8.90
CA ASP A 275 -13.95 16.31 -9.13
C ASP A 275 -14.33 15.52 -7.87
N VAL A 276 -15.51 14.93 -7.90
CA VAL A 276 -16.07 14.15 -6.78
C VAL A 276 -15.23 12.93 -6.41
N SER A 277 -14.32 12.46 -7.28
CA SER A 277 -13.45 11.30 -6.99
C SER A 277 -12.42 11.58 -5.88
N PHE A 278 -12.36 12.81 -5.38
CA PHE A 278 -11.54 13.22 -4.23
C PHE A 278 -12.38 13.54 -2.98
N ALA A 279 -13.66 13.18 -2.98
CA ALA A 279 -14.56 13.50 -1.86
C ALA A 279 -14.18 12.79 -0.56
N TRP A 280 -13.59 11.59 -0.64
CA TRP A 280 -13.19 10.81 0.52
C TRP A 280 -11.67 10.70 0.62
N THR A 281 -11.10 11.21 1.71
CA THR A 281 -9.65 11.28 1.94
C THR A 281 -9.30 10.85 3.36
N PRO A 282 -8.01 10.58 3.66
CA PRO A 282 -7.58 10.31 5.04
C PRO A 282 -7.94 11.40 6.05
N GLN A 283 -8.02 12.66 5.62
CA GLN A 283 -8.26 13.81 6.50
C GLN A 283 -9.73 13.91 6.96
N ASN A 284 -10.67 13.38 6.17
CA ASN A 284 -12.09 13.40 6.51
C ASN A 284 -12.66 12.02 6.85
N TYR A 285 -11.84 10.97 6.80
CA TYR A 285 -12.20 9.64 7.25
C TYR A 285 -12.47 9.61 8.75
N GLN A 286 -13.56 8.95 9.12
CA GLN A 286 -13.86 8.63 10.50
C GLN A 286 -14.18 7.15 10.63
N SER A 287 -13.51 6.50 11.58
CA SER A 287 -13.77 5.11 11.93
C SER A 287 -15.21 4.91 12.42
N CYS A 288 -15.86 3.84 11.95
CA CYS A 288 -17.16 3.40 12.45
C CYS A 288 -17.05 2.52 13.71
N PHE A 289 -15.83 2.16 14.11
CA PHE A 289 -15.55 1.32 15.27
C PHE A 289 -15.38 2.10 16.56
N ASP A 290 -15.36 3.44 16.47
CA ASP A 290 -15.22 4.34 17.61
C ASP A 290 -16.56 4.97 17.94
N ASN A 291 -16.90 4.96 19.24
CA ASN A 291 -18.14 5.51 19.81
C ASN A 291 -19.43 4.82 19.33
N VAL A 292 -20.34 4.57 20.27
CA VAL A 292 -21.64 3.96 19.96
C VAL A 292 -22.59 5.05 19.53
N GLU A 293 -23.10 4.95 18.30
CA GLU A 293 -24.11 5.87 17.77
C GLU A 293 -25.10 5.10 16.90
N ASN A 294 -26.37 5.53 16.90
CA ASN A 294 -27.41 4.87 16.13
C ASN A 294 -27.34 5.26 14.65
N GLY A 295 -27.56 4.29 13.77
CA GLY A 295 -27.69 4.51 12.33
C GLY A 295 -28.10 3.23 11.60
N ASN A 296 -28.21 3.29 10.27
CA ASN A 296 -28.64 2.13 9.49
C ASN A 296 -27.48 1.16 9.20
N MET A 297 -27.31 0.16 10.07
CA MET A 297 -26.22 -0.82 9.96
C MET A 297 -26.42 -1.87 8.84
N TYR A 298 -27.58 -1.89 8.18
CA TYR A 298 -27.85 -2.82 7.07
C TYR A 298 -27.39 -2.28 5.72
N GLN A 299 -26.88 -1.04 5.68
CA GLN A 299 -26.27 -0.51 4.46
C GLN A 299 -24.99 -1.26 4.10
N PRO A 300 -24.64 -1.32 2.81
CA PRO A 300 -23.37 -1.88 2.38
C PRO A 300 -22.19 -1.12 3.00
N TYR A 301 -21.15 -1.86 3.38
CA TYR A 301 -19.91 -1.31 3.91
C TYR A 301 -18.91 -1.10 2.76
N GLU A 302 -18.73 0.16 2.35
CA GLU A 302 -17.98 0.53 1.13
C GLU A 302 -16.45 0.57 1.32
N ILE A 303 -15.96 0.37 2.54
CA ILE A 303 -14.54 0.41 2.86
C ILE A 303 -13.95 -1.00 2.69
N LEU A 304 -12.90 -1.09 1.90
CA LEU A 304 -12.18 -2.31 1.59
C LEU A 304 -10.84 -2.33 2.32
N ASN A 305 -10.35 -3.51 2.66
CA ASN A 305 -8.97 -3.73 3.08
C ASN A 305 -8.58 -5.17 2.72
N GLU A 306 -7.29 -5.51 2.87
CA GLU A 306 -6.74 -6.80 2.43
C GLU A 306 -7.48 -8.00 3.06
N THR A 307 -7.76 -7.95 4.36
CA THR A 307 -8.27 -9.10 5.14
C THR A 307 -9.76 -9.05 5.51
N GLY A 308 -10.43 -7.93 5.25
CA GLY A 308 -11.78 -7.64 5.70
C GLY A 308 -12.87 -8.38 4.93
N LEU A 309 -14.10 -8.30 5.41
CA LEU A 309 -15.22 -9.04 4.80
C LEU A 309 -15.75 -8.36 3.52
N SER A 310 -15.67 -7.03 3.44
CA SER A 310 -16.20 -6.31 2.28
C SER A 310 -15.34 -6.49 1.03
N ALA A 311 -16.02 -6.55 -0.11
CA ALA A 311 -15.51 -6.76 -1.44
C ALA A 311 -16.60 -6.40 -2.47
N LEU A 312 -16.22 -6.24 -3.73
CA LEU A 312 -17.12 -5.87 -4.81
C LEU A 312 -17.86 -7.10 -5.36
N THR A 313 -19.11 -6.89 -5.75
CA THR A 313 -19.92 -7.81 -6.55
C THR A 313 -20.52 -7.07 -7.73
N TRP A 314 -20.94 -7.81 -8.76
CA TRP A 314 -21.30 -7.25 -10.07
C TRP A 314 -22.76 -7.53 -10.39
N GLU A 315 -23.47 -6.53 -10.89
CA GLU A 315 -24.85 -6.68 -11.35
C GLU A 315 -24.94 -6.76 -12.88
N SER A 316 -23.86 -6.38 -13.60
CA SER A 316 -23.74 -6.63 -15.04
C SER A 316 -22.30 -6.82 -15.52
N GLU A 317 -22.15 -7.33 -16.75
CA GLU A 317 -20.85 -7.44 -17.42
C GLU A 317 -20.31 -6.08 -17.92
N GLY A 318 -19.03 -6.08 -18.31
CA GLY A 318 -18.40 -4.98 -19.01
C GLY A 318 -17.14 -4.49 -18.31
N VAL A 319 -16.73 -3.28 -18.64
CA VAL A 319 -15.55 -2.64 -18.04
C VAL A 319 -16.00 -1.65 -16.99
N TYR A 320 -15.33 -1.71 -15.84
CA TYR A 320 -15.46 -0.78 -14.73
C TYR A 320 -14.11 -0.12 -14.52
N VAL A 321 -14.09 1.19 -14.27
CA VAL A 321 -12.85 1.93 -14.01
C VAL A 321 -12.95 2.56 -12.63
N PHE A 322 -12.13 2.08 -11.71
CA PHE A 322 -12.13 2.50 -10.32
C PHE A 322 -10.90 3.34 -10.01
N LYS A 323 -11.12 4.39 -9.22
CA LYS A 323 -10.07 5.04 -8.45
C LYS A 323 -10.09 4.48 -7.04
N ALA A 324 -8.98 3.89 -6.60
CA ALA A 324 -8.77 3.52 -5.20
C ALA A 324 -8.03 4.63 -4.46
N THR A 325 -8.47 4.92 -3.23
CA THR A 325 -7.86 5.88 -2.32
C THR A 325 -7.67 5.21 -0.96
N VAL A 326 -6.44 5.16 -0.44
CA VAL A 326 -6.20 4.77 0.95
C VAL A 326 -6.74 5.87 1.86
N ILE A 327 -7.57 5.50 2.84
CA ILE A 327 -8.24 6.44 3.75
C ILE A 327 -7.80 6.30 5.20
N ASP A 328 -6.97 5.32 5.51
CA ASP A 328 -6.40 5.17 6.85
C ASP A 328 -5.39 6.31 7.13
N PRO A 329 -5.70 7.23 8.06
CA PRO A 329 -4.82 8.36 8.36
C PRO A 329 -3.51 7.90 8.99
N GLU A 330 -3.42 6.74 9.64
CA GLU A 330 -2.19 6.31 10.31
C GLU A 330 -1.24 5.53 9.38
N TYR A 331 -1.64 5.28 8.13
CA TYR A 331 -0.87 4.41 7.24
C TYR A 331 0.32 5.10 6.57
N SER A 332 0.16 6.33 6.08
CA SER A 332 1.20 7.08 5.38
C SER A 332 0.90 8.59 5.36
N PHE A 333 1.92 9.43 5.22
CA PHE A 333 1.75 10.86 4.90
C PHE A 333 1.39 11.10 3.43
N CYS A 334 1.61 10.12 2.56
CA CYS A 334 1.36 10.25 1.14
C CYS A 334 -0.14 10.16 0.82
N ASN A 335 -0.58 10.93 -0.18
CA ASN A 335 -1.90 10.76 -0.75
C ASN A 335 -1.90 9.56 -1.72
N LEU A 336 -2.05 8.36 -1.14
CA LEU A 336 -1.96 7.10 -1.87
C LEU A 336 -3.25 6.83 -2.64
N THR A 337 -3.21 7.09 -3.94
CA THR A 337 -4.31 6.82 -4.87
C THR A 337 -3.80 6.08 -6.11
N THR A 338 -4.68 5.28 -6.70
CA THR A 338 -4.39 4.59 -7.97
C THR A 338 -5.66 4.40 -8.77
N VAL A 339 -5.54 4.25 -10.08
CA VAL A 339 -6.67 3.98 -10.97
C VAL A 339 -6.44 2.64 -11.66
N PHE A 340 -7.49 1.83 -11.72
CA PHE A 340 -7.45 0.54 -12.39
C PHE A 340 -8.78 0.20 -13.03
N ALA A 341 -8.72 -0.68 -14.04
CA ALA A 341 -9.91 -1.19 -14.69
C ALA A 341 -10.13 -2.66 -14.34
N VAL A 342 -11.40 -3.07 -14.32
CA VAL A 342 -11.83 -4.46 -14.18
C VAL A 342 -12.72 -4.80 -15.37
N ARG A 343 -12.39 -5.87 -16.09
CA ARG A 343 -13.25 -6.46 -17.12
C ARG A 343 -14.02 -7.62 -16.50
N VAL A 344 -15.32 -7.44 -16.34
CA VAL A 344 -16.24 -8.44 -15.82
C VAL A 344 -16.87 -9.22 -16.98
N SER A 345 -16.83 -10.54 -16.89
CA SER A 345 -17.41 -11.45 -17.86
C SER A 345 -17.96 -12.72 -17.19
N GLY A 346 -18.70 -13.53 -17.95
CA GLY A 346 -19.20 -14.82 -17.48
C GLY A 346 -20.65 -14.79 -17.04
N MET A 347 -21.40 -13.70 -17.27
CA MET A 347 -22.85 -13.72 -17.13
C MET A 347 -23.41 -14.68 -18.18
N GLN A 348 -23.79 -15.88 -17.75
CA GLN A 348 -24.46 -16.82 -18.63
C GLN A 348 -25.79 -16.18 -19.03
N ARG A 349 -25.89 -15.67 -20.26
CA ARG A 349 -27.18 -15.27 -20.83
C ARG A 349 -27.98 -16.55 -21.04
N ASP A 350 -28.76 -16.90 -20.03
CA ASP A 350 -29.91 -17.78 -20.04
C ASP A 350 -30.01 -18.73 -21.24
N HIS A 351 -29.54 -19.96 -21.01
CA HIS A 351 -30.17 -21.15 -21.55
C HIS A 351 -31.58 -21.39 -20.95
N ASP A 352 -32.15 -20.42 -20.21
CA ASP A 352 -33.48 -20.49 -19.61
C ASP A 352 -34.62 -20.49 -20.63
N GLU A 353 -34.37 -20.20 -21.91
CA GLU A 353 -35.34 -20.49 -22.97
C GLU A 353 -35.31 -21.95 -23.42
N LEU A 354 -34.14 -22.62 -23.40
CA LEU A 354 -34.00 -23.99 -23.90
C LEU A 354 -34.69 -25.02 -22.99
N ILE A 355 -34.72 -24.80 -21.68
CA ILE A 355 -35.30 -25.74 -20.72
C ILE A 355 -36.85 -25.82 -20.87
N PRO A 356 -37.60 -24.70 -20.92
CA PRO A 356 -39.03 -24.72 -21.24
C PRO A 356 -39.32 -25.32 -22.61
N PHE A 357 -38.53 -25.01 -23.65
CA PHE A 357 -38.73 -25.57 -25.00
C PHE A 357 -38.48 -27.08 -25.06
N LEU A 358 -37.48 -27.60 -24.34
CA LEU A 358 -37.22 -29.04 -24.23
C LEU A 358 -38.31 -29.76 -23.43
N VAL A 359 -38.79 -29.18 -22.33
CA VAL A 359 -39.87 -29.76 -21.52
C VAL A 359 -41.20 -29.75 -22.28
N LEU A 360 -41.53 -28.65 -22.98
CA LEU A 360 -42.71 -28.58 -23.84
C LEU A 360 -42.59 -29.54 -25.04
N GLY A 361 -41.43 -29.59 -25.69
CA GLY A 361 -41.17 -30.50 -26.81
C GLY A 361 -41.35 -31.97 -26.41
N THR A 362 -40.71 -32.40 -25.31
CA THR A 362 -40.83 -33.78 -24.82
C THR A 362 -42.25 -34.13 -24.36
N SER A 363 -42.98 -33.18 -23.76
CA SER A 363 -44.39 -33.37 -23.38
C SER A 363 -45.30 -33.56 -24.59
N ILE A 364 -45.09 -32.78 -25.65
CA ILE A 364 -45.85 -32.89 -26.91
C ILE A 364 -45.55 -34.21 -27.62
N PHE A 365 -44.28 -34.61 -27.73
CA PHE A 365 -43.89 -35.90 -28.31
C PHE A 365 -44.42 -37.10 -27.51
N GLY A 366 -44.47 -37.00 -26.18
CA GLY A 366 -45.08 -38.00 -25.31
C GLY A 366 -46.59 -38.16 -25.57
N LEU A 367 -47.32 -37.04 -25.68
CA LEU A 367 -48.75 -37.05 -26.02
C LEU A 367 -49.02 -37.67 -27.39
N PHE A 368 -48.27 -37.30 -28.43
CA PHE A 368 -48.41 -37.89 -29.76
C PHE A 368 -48.13 -39.40 -29.75
N SER A 369 -47.13 -39.84 -28.97
CA SER A 369 -46.79 -41.26 -28.85
C SER A 369 -47.91 -42.05 -28.18
N VAL A 370 -48.53 -41.52 -27.12
CA VAL A 370 -49.69 -42.14 -26.47
C VAL A 370 -50.90 -42.20 -27.42
N ILE A 371 -51.21 -41.11 -28.12
CA ILE A 371 -52.30 -41.10 -29.11
C ILE A 371 -52.06 -42.12 -30.22
N PHE A 372 -50.82 -42.22 -30.72
CA PHE A 372 -50.46 -43.20 -31.75
C PHE A 372 -50.60 -44.64 -31.25
N ILE A 373 -50.16 -44.94 -30.03
CA ILE A 373 -50.33 -46.27 -29.42
C ILE A 373 -51.82 -46.62 -29.27
N VAL A 374 -52.65 -45.68 -28.81
CA VAL A 374 -54.10 -45.89 -28.69
C VAL A 374 -54.73 -46.14 -30.07
N PHE A 375 -54.34 -45.38 -31.09
CA PHE A 375 -54.86 -45.54 -32.45
C PHE A 375 -54.48 -46.89 -33.08
N VAL A 376 -53.25 -47.37 -32.86
CA VAL A 376 -52.80 -48.69 -33.36
C VAL A 376 -53.53 -49.83 -32.63
N THR A 377 -53.70 -49.72 -31.31
CA THR A 377 -54.39 -50.74 -30.51
C THR A 377 -55.90 -50.77 -30.77
N SER A 378 -56.54 -49.64 -31.10
CA SER A 378 -57.97 -49.61 -31.46
C SER A 378 -58.27 -50.16 -32.86
N ASN A 379 -57.30 -50.14 -33.79
CA ASN A 379 -57.47 -50.69 -35.14
C ASN A 379 -57.07 -52.17 -35.25
N THR A 380 -56.58 -52.78 -34.16
CA THR A 380 -56.17 -54.20 -34.12
C THR A 380 -57.16 -55.09 -33.36
N PHE A 381 -58.36 -54.57 -33.05
CA PHE A 381 -59.49 -55.32 -32.48
C PHE A 381 -60.67 -55.43 -33.45
#